data_AF-A0A565AQ46-F1
#
_entry.id   AF-A0A565AQ46-F1
#
_cell.length_a   1.000
_cell.length_b   1.000
_cell.length_c   1.000
_cell.angle_alpha   90.00
_cell.angle_beta   90.00
_cell.angle_gamma   90.00
#
_symmetry.space_group_name_H-M   'P 1'
#
loop_
_entity.id
_entity.type
_entity.pdbx_description
1 polymer ?
#
loop_
_entity_poly.entity_id
_entity_poly.type
_entity_poly.pdbx_seq_one_letter_code
_entity_poly.pdbx_strand_id
1 'polypeptide(L)'
;MNQIFSNLNGLLVAQLETLCKLFYLAGSQLVSYKHIDLRDKPTAEDLDVLLLMRCCCGICRSLVLGIEDKPSFFTKKYLIPLRSTRNQLTKLHLQYQGLIFPCHLNTTLSHCSSLTDMELHNMCNFRLKYVLRMVAAHCSLLERLVFRPFPDDKVVRSIGVEML
;
A
#
# COMPACT_ATOMS: atom_id res chain seq x y z
N MET A 1 16.50 -10.87 21.55
CA MET A 1 16.61 -9.90 20.44
C MET A 1 15.26 -9.63 19.76
N ASN A 2 14.48 -10.66 19.41
CA ASN A 2 13.17 -10.45 18.75
C ASN A 2 12.18 -9.55 19.53
N GLN A 3 12.18 -9.59 20.88
CA GLN A 3 11.36 -8.67 21.71
C GLN A 3 11.75 -7.19 21.60
N ILE A 4 13.01 -6.89 21.28
CA ILE A 4 13.46 -5.49 21.11
C ILE A 4 13.01 -4.99 19.75
N PHE A 5 13.19 -5.81 18.70
CA PHE A 5 12.83 -5.43 17.35
C PHE A 5 11.32 -5.29 17.15
N SER A 6 10.50 -6.06 17.88
CA SER A 6 9.03 -5.91 17.86
C SER A 6 8.53 -4.56 18.38
N ASN A 7 9.34 -3.83 19.15
CA ASN A 7 9.01 -2.49 19.65
C ASN A 7 9.48 -1.37 18.70
N LEU A 8 10.22 -1.72 17.64
CA LEU A 8 10.72 -0.76 16.65
C LEU A 8 9.76 -0.70 15.47
N ASN A 9 9.64 0.50 14.88
CA ASN A 9 8.93 0.67 13.61
C ASN A 9 9.65 -0.09 12.48
N GLY A 10 8.92 -0.46 11.43
CA GLY A 10 9.48 -1.25 10.34
C GLY A 10 10.69 -0.60 9.67
N LEU A 11 10.78 0.73 9.68
CA LEU A 11 11.89 1.45 9.09
C LEU A 11 13.21 1.23 9.85
N LEU A 12 13.18 1.43 11.17
CA LEU A 12 14.35 1.20 12.04
C LEU A 12 14.78 -0.27 11.99
N VAL A 13 13.82 -1.19 11.94
CA VAL A 13 14.11 -2.63 11.75
C VAL A 13 14.86 -2.84 10.43
N ALA A 14 14.36 -2.30 9.31
CA ALA A 14 14.99 -2.45 8.01
C ALA A 14 16.41 -1.87 7.97
N GLN A 15 16.66 -0.76 8.67
CA GLN A 15 18.01 -0.19 8.82
C GLN A 15 18.92 -1.12 9.63
N LEU A 16 18.46 -1.63 10.78
CA LEU A 16 19.24 -2.54 11.62
C LEU A 16 19.60 -3.84 10.91
N GLU A 17 18.71 -4.38 10.08
CA GLU A 17 18.97 -5.57 9.27
C GLU A 17 20.18 -5.41 8.34
N THR A 18 20.49 -4.19 7.90
CA THR A 18 21.63 -3.92 7.01
C THR A 18 22.99 -3.94 7.73
N LEU A 19 23.00 -3.85 9.06
CA LEU A 19 24.24 -3.76 9.83
C LEU A 19 24.97 -5.10 9.96
N CYS A 20 24.24 -6.21 10.20
CA CYS A 20 24.86 -7.53 10.29
C CYS A 20 23.86 -8.68 10.06
N LYS A 21 24.39 -9.86 9.74
CA LYS A 21 23.58 -11.09 9.52
C LYS A 21 22.71 -11.47 10.72
N LEU A 22 23.17 -11.17 11.92
CA LEU A 22 22.45 -11.52 13.14
C LEU A 22 21.20 -10.64 13.31
N PHE A 23 21.31 -9.34 13.02
CA PHE A 23 20.16 -8.43 12.99
C PHE A 23 19.24 -8.71 11.81
N TYR A 24 19.78 -9.10 10.66
CA TYR A 24 18.97 -9.59 9.55
C TYR A 24 18.07 -10.77 9.97
N LEU A 25 18.63 -11.79 10.62
CA LEU A 25 17.86 -12.95 11.09
C LEU A 25 16.85 -12.59 12.19
N ALA A 26 17.19 -11.63 13.06
CA ALA A 26 16.29 -11.17 14.12
C ALA A 26 15.16 -10.26 13.61
N GLY A 27 15.42 -9.49 12.56
CA GLY A 27 14.48 -8.57 11.91
C GLY A 27 13.53 -9.25 10.91
N SER A 28 14.02 -10.32 10.28
CA SER A 28 13.26 -11.11 9.31
C SER A 28 11.95 -11.64 9.92
N GLN A 29 10.83 -11.38 9.25
CA GLN A 29 9.49 -11.86 9.61
C GLN A 29 8.81 -11.22 10.83
N LEU A 30 9.19 -9.99 11.19
CA LEU A 30 8.56 -9.30 12.30
C LEU A 30 7.20 -8.70 11.99
N VAL A 31 6.43 -8.53 13.06
CA VAL A 31 5.14 -7.80 13.08
C VAL A 31 5.30 -6.36 12.56
N SER A 32 6.49 -5.77 12.73
CA SER A 32 6.83 -4.42 12.29
C SER A 32 6.68 -4.18 10.79
N TYR A 33 6.64 -5.24 9.97
CA TYR A 33 6.41 -5.14 8.52
C TYR A 33 4.97 -5.41 8.07
N LYS A 34 4.06 -5.74 9.00
CA LYS A 34 2.65 -6.00 8.65
C LYS A 34 1.91 -4.73 8.26
N HIS A 35 2.27 -3.61 8.85
CA HIS A 35 1.58 -2.33 8.66
C HIS A 35 2.61 -1.30 8.22
N ILE A 36 2.58 -0.95 6.95
CA ILE A 36 3.47 0.05 6.36
C ILE A 36 2.66 1.31 6.12
N ASP A 37 3.14 2.39 6.71
CA ASP A 37 2.59 3.72 6.54
C ASP A 37 3.68 4.64 6.01
N LEU A 38 3.47 5.17 4.81
CA LEU A 38 4.40 6.05 4.11
C LEU A 38 3.77 7.41 3.83
N ARG A 39 2.79 7.83 4.65
CA ARG A 39 2.15 9.14 4.55
C ARG A 39 3.07 10.33 4.75
N ASP A 40 4.12 10.15 5.53
CA ASP A 40 5.10 11.22 5.80
C ASP A 40 6.28 11.22 4.82
N LYS A 41 6.26 10.35 3.80
CA LYS A 41 7.38 10.15 2.88
C LYS A 41 7.04 10.67 1.47
N PRO A 42 7.65 11.80 1.03
CA PRO A 42 7.23 12.50 -0.20
C PRO A 42 7.71 11.80 -1.47
N THR A 43 8.82 11.08 -1.37
CA THR A 43 9.48 10.47 -2.51
C THR A 43 9.74 8.99 -2.30
N ALA A 44 9.56 8.28 -3.40
CA ALA A 44 9.89 6.88 -3.57
C ALA A 44 11.40 6.60 -3.42
N GLU A 45 12.24 7.53 -3.83
CA GLU A 45 13.69 7.35 -3.94
C GLU A 45 14.43 7.33 -2.60
N ASP A 46 13.71 7.54 -1.50
CA ASP A 46 14.27 7.34 -0.17
C ASP A 46 14.66 5.86 0.01
N LEU A 47 15.97 5.62 0.21
CA LEU A 47 16.56 4.30 0.38
C LEU A 47 15.84 3.52 1.49
N ASP A 48 15.45 4.22 2.54
CA ASP A 48 14.67 3.73 3.67
C ASP A 48 13.35 3.08 3.23
N VAL A 49 12.65 3.72 2.30
CA VAL A 49 11.36 3.26 1.79
C VAL A 49 11.55 2.04 0.87
N LEU A 50 12.60 2.07 0.04
CA LEU A 50 12.95 0.92 -0.82
C LEU A 50 13.32 -0.31 0.01
N LEU A 51 14.09 -0.14 1.08
CA LEU A 51 14.45 -1.21 2.01
C LEU A 51 13.21 -1.76 2.70
N LEU A 52 12.35 -0.88 3.24
CA LEU A 52 11.12 -1.28 3.91
C LEU A 52 10.21 -2.12 2.99
N MET A 53 10.02 -1.66 1.76
CA MET A 53 9.16 -2.34 0.77
C MET A 53 9.74 -3.67 0.29
N ARG A 54 11.08 -3.83 0.34
CA ARG A 54 11.72 -5.11 0.08
C ARG A 54 11.49 -6.08 1.25
N CYS A 55 11.63 -5.62 2.49
CA CYS A 55 11.53 -6.47 3.67
C CYS A 55 10.08 -6.90 3.98
N CYS A 56 9.08 -6.12 3.58
CA CYS A 56 7.68 -6.47 3.81
C CYS A 56 7.09 -7.51 2.84
N CYS A 57 7.88 -7.97 1.87
CA CYS A 57 7.47 -8.91 0.84
C CYS A 57 6.89 -10.19 1.48
N GLY A 58 5.61 -10.50 1.20
CA GLY A 58 4.94 -11.69 1.74
C GLY A 58 4.30 -11.55 3.11
N ILE A 59 4.47 -10.42 3.80
CA ILE A 59 4.02 -10.23 5.19
C ILE A 59 3.13 -8.99 5.36
N CYS A 60 3.25 -8.02 4.46
CA CYS A 60 2.45 -6.80 4.47
C CYS A 60 0.94 -7.12 4.45
N ARG A 61 0.22 -6.59 5.44
CA ARG A 61 -1.24 -6.68 5.60
C ARG A 61 -1.96 -5.37 5.38
N SER A 62 -1.25 -4.26 5.56
CA SER A 62 -1.75 -2.90 5.38
C SER A 62 -0.66 -2.05 4.75
N LEU A 63 -0.99 -1.37 3.65
CA LEU A 63 -0.12 -0.42 2.99
C LEU A 63 -0.81 0.92 2.80
N VAL A 64 -0.15 2.00 3.22
CA VAL A 64 -0.54 3.37 2.91
C VAL A 64 0.58 4.05 2.13
N LEU A 65 0.28 4.56 0.94
CA LEU A 65 1.22 5.29 0.07
C LEU A 65 0.70 6.68 -0.26
N GLY A 66 1.56 7.67 -0.10
CA GLY A 66 1.32 9.05 -0.53
C GLY A 66 0.97 9.98 0.62
N ILE A 67 1.17 11.28 0.38
CA ILE A 67 1.02 12.33 1.39
C ILE A 67 -0.33 13.00 1.23
N GLU A 68 -0.95 13.37 2.35
CA GLU A 68 -2.09 14.27 2.34
C GLU A 68 -1.70 15.64 1.73
N ASP A 69 -2.54 16.12 0.81
CA ASP A 69 -2.43 17.43 0.14
C ASP A 69 -1.24 17.67 -0.80
N LYS A 70 -0.39 16.67 -1.10
CA LYS A 70 0.74 16.85 -2.04
C LYS A 70 0.91 15.67 -3.00
N PRO A 71 1.30 15.94 -4.27
CA PRO A 71 1.71 14.89 -5.20
C PRO A 71 2.82 14.04 -4.59
N SER A 72 2.65 12.72 -4.64
CA SER A 72 3.69 11.77 -4.26
C SER A 72 4.23 11.07 -5.49
N PHE A 73 5.54 10.80 -5.48
CA PHE A 73 6.25 10.25 -6.63
C PHE A 73 6.41 8.72 -6.55
N PHE A 74 5.41 8.01 -6.03
CA PHE A 74 5.45 6.54 -6.05
C PHE A 74 5.08 6.00 -7.42
N THR A 75 5.90 5.08 -7.91
CA THR A 75 5.68 4.40 -9.20
C THR A 75 5.06 3.03 -8.99
N LYS A 76 4.76 2.33 -10.10
CA LYS A 76 4.31 0.93 -10.07
C LYS A 76 5.23 -0.01 -9.25
N LYS A 77 6.51 0.34 -9.05
CA LYS A 77 7.47 -0.47 -8.29
C LYS A 77 7.02 -0.73 -6.84
N TYR A 78 6.29 0.21 -6.23
CA TYR A 78 5.78 0.09 -4.85
C TYR A 78 4.57 -0.83 -4.74
N LEU A 79 3.95 -1.16 -5.87
CA LEU A 79 2.87 -2.15 -5.93
C LEU A 79 3.38 -3.56 -6.22
N ILE A 80 4.67 -3.73 -6.55
CA ILE A 80 5.26 -5.05 -6.87
C ILE A 80 5.31 -5.94 -5.63
N PRO A 81 5.79 -5.49 -4.46
CA PRO A 81 5.87 -6.35 -3.26
C PRO A 81 4.49 -6.88 -2.82
N LEU A 82 3.43 -6.14 -3.13
CA LEU A 82 2.05 -6.55 -2.84
C LEU A 82 1.65 -7.82 -3.59
N ARG A 83 2.22 -8.09 -4.77
CA ARG A 83 1.95 -9.31 -5.54
C ARG A 83 2.45 -10.57 -4.82
N SER A 84 3.45 -10.41 -3.96
CA SER A 84 4.04 -11.50 -3.20
C SER A 84 3.38 -11.70 -1.84
N THR A 85 2.36 -10.89 -1.46
CA THR A 85 1.68 -10.98 -0.16
C THR A 85 0.85 -12.24 0.04
N ARG A 86 0.74 -13.12 -0.97
CA ARG A 86 -0.02 -14.39 -0.91
C ARG A 86 -1.45 -14.19 -0.36
N ASN A 87 -2.15 -13.17 -0.83
CA ASN A 87 -3.49 -12.79 -0.35
C ASN A 87 -3.55 -12.47 1.15
N GLN A 88 -2.50 -11.88 1.73
CA GLN A 88 -2.54 -11.39 3.13
C GLN A 88 -2.80 -9.89 3.24
N LEU A 89 -2.76 -9.15 2.13
CA LEU A 89 -3.09 -7.73 2.13
C LEU A 89 -4.59 -7.54 2.38
N THR A 90 -4.91 -6.86 3.48
CA THR A 90 -6.28 -6.56 3.92
C THR A 90 -6.65 -5.09 3.74
N LYS A 91 -5.66 -4.19 3.78
CA LYS A 91 -5.86 -2.75 3.64
C LYS A 91 -4.91 -2.14 2.62
N LEU A 92 -5.45 -1.31 1.72
CA LEU A 92 -4.67 -0.57 0.73
C LEU A 92 -5.18 0.86 0.62
N HIS A 93 -4.34 1.82 0.97
CA HIS A 93 -4.63 3.24 0.80
C HIS A 93 -3.59 3.87 -0.13
N LEU A 94 -4.04 4.42 -1.24
CA LEU A 94 -3.24 5.17 -2.20
C LEU A 94 -3.73 6.60 -2.30
N GLN A 95 -2.83 7.56 -2.10
CA GLN A 95 -3.16 8.99 -2.07
C GLN A 95 -2.22 9.78 -2.99
N TYR A 96 -2.78 10.70 -3.80
CA TYR A 96 -2.05 11.61 -4.70
C TYR A 96 -0.99 10.90 -5.57
N GLN A 97 -1.39 9.82 -6.26
CA GLN A 97 -0.48 9.02 -7.09
C GLN A 97 -0.62 9.38 -8.58
N GLY A 98 0.29 10.22 -9.08
CA GLY A 98 0.32 10.62 -10.51
C GLY A 98 0.96 9.58 -11.45
N LEU A 99 1.82 8.70 -10.92
CA LEU A 99 2.61 7.73 -11.70
C LEU A 99 2.09 6.29 -11.60
N ILE A 100 0.99 6.09 -10.89
CA ILE A 100 0.26 4.82 -10.85
C ILE A 100 -0.91 4.93 -11.82
N PHE A 101 -1.10 3.88 -12.62
CA PHE A 101 -2.13 3.80 -13.64
C PHE A 101 -3.07 2.63 -13.33
N PRO A 102 -4.32 2.63 -13.85
CA PRO A 102 -5.28 1.57 -13.59
C PRO A 102 -4.75 0.16 -13.89
N CYS A 103 -3.99 -0.02 -14.97
CA CYS A 103 -3.40 -1.32 -15.30
C CYS A 103 -2.42 -1.84 -14.24
N HIS A 104 -1.64 -0.95 -13.61
CA HIS A 104 -0.71 -1.32 -12.55
C HIS A 104 -1.45 -1.82 -11.31
N LEU A 105 -2.52 -1.10 -10.93
CA LEU A 105 -3.34 -1.48 -9.79
C LEU A 105 -4.09 -2.78 -10.06
N ASN A 106 -4.66 -2.95 -11.26
CA ASN A 106 -5.37 -4.17 -11.64
C ASN A 106 -4.50 -5.43 -11.48
N THR A 107 -3.27 -5.41 -12.01
CA THR A 107 -2.33 -6.53 -11.85
C THR A 107 -1.96 -6.79 -10.40
N THR A 108 -1.94 -5.77 -9.55
CA THR A 108 -1.66 -5.95 -8.13
C THR A 108 -2.86 -6.53 -7.39
N LEU A 109 -4.07 -6.02 -7.65
CA LEU A 109 -5.30 -6.50 -7.00
C LEU A 109 -5.60 -7.98 -7.32
N SER A 110 -5.21 -8.48 -8.49
CA SER A 110 -5.35 -9.91 -8.82
C SER A 110 -4.58 -10.86 -7.87
N HIS A 111 -3.72 -10.32 -7.00
CA HIS A 111 -2.95 -11.05 -5.99
C HIS A 111 -3.34 -10.67 -4.54
N CYS A 112 -4.43 -9.93 -4.38
CA CYS A 112 -4.89 -9.38 -3.11
C CYS A 112 -6.37 -9.71 -2.89
N SER A 113 -6.74 -10.99 -2.97
CA SER A 113 -8.15 -11.41 -2.84
C SER A 113 -8.74 -11.21 -1.44
N SER A 114 -7.89 -11.06 -0.42
CA SER A 114 -8.29 -10.83 0.98
C SER A 114 -8.40 -9.34 1.35
N LEU A 115 -8.40 -8.46 0.36
CA LEU A 115 -8.53 -7.03 0.60
C LEU A 115 -9.95 -6.72 1.08
N THR A 116 -10.07 -6.14 2.28
CA THR A 116 -11.35 -5.77 2.91
C THR A 116 -11.56 -4.25 2.93
N ASP A 117 -10.49 -3.48 2.96
CA ASP A 117 -10.51 -2.00 2.98
C ASP A 117 -9.62 -1.42 1.89
N MET A 118 -10.21 -0.52 1.09
CA MET A 118 -9.50 0.16 0.02
C MET A 118 -9.85 1.64 -0.03
N GLU A 119 -8.82 2.50 0.02
CA GLU A 119 -8.95 3.94 -0.13
C GLU A 119 -8.10 4.44 -1.30
N LEU A 120 -8.73 5.20 -2.20
CA LEU A 120 -8.10 5.80 -3.37
C LEU A 120 -8.41 7.29 -3.39
N HIS A 121 -7.44 8.12 -3.03
CA HIS A 121 -7.59 9.56 -2.92
C HIS A 121 -6.75 10.29 -3.98
N ASN A 122 -7.36 11.25 -4.68
CA ASN A 122 -6.70 12.15 -5.62
C ASN A 122 -5.85 11.40 -6.68
N MET A 123 -6.41 10.32 -7.22
CA MET A 123 -5.76 9.45 -8.19
C MET A 123 -6.02 9.95 -9.63
N CYS A 124 -5.13 10.79 -10.18
CA CYS A 124 -5.35 11.53 -11.43
C CYS A 124 -5.75 10.68 -12.65
N ASN A 125 -5.29 9.42 -12.71
CA ASN A 125 -5.52 8.52 -13.84
C ASN A 125 -6.73 7.58 -13.64
N PHE A 126 -7.48 7.71 -12.55
CA PHE A 126 -8.50 6.75 -12.16
C PHE A 126 -9.90 7.35 -12.31
N ARG A 127 -10.80 6.57 -12.91
CA ARG A 127 -12.24 6.84 -12.94
C ARG A 127 -12.96 5.82 -12.08
N LEU A 128 -13.99 6.24 -11.36
CA LEU A 128 -14.76 5.37 -10.47
C LEU A 128 -15.22 4.07 -11.15
N LYS A 129 -15.74 4.15 -12.39
CA LYS A 129 -16.18 2.97 -13.15
C LYS A 129 -15.08 1.91 -13.35
N TYR A 130 -13.82 2.35 -13.48
CA TYR A 130 -12.69 1.43 -13.63
C TYR A 130 -12.33 0.82 -12.29
N VAL A 131 -12.33 1.61 -11.21
CA VAL A 131 -12.11 1.12 -9.85
C VAL A 131 -13.11 0.02 -9.49
N LEU A 132 -14.40 0.27 -9.71
CA LEU A 132 -15.45 -0.71 -9.42
C LEU A 132 -15.28 -2.02 -10.21
N ARG A 133 -14.90 -1.94 -11.49
CA ARG A 133 -14.63 -3.14 -12.32
C ARG A 133 -13.45 -3.95 -11.81
N MET A 134 -12.36 -3.29 -11.40
CA MET A 134 -11.18 -3.98 -10.89
C MET A 134 -11.47 -4.67 -9.54
N VAL A 135 -12.16 -3.96 -8.64
CA VAL A 135 -12.57 -4.49 -7.33
C VAL A 135 -13.49 -5.71 -7.52
N ALA A 136 -14.53 -5.60 -8.35
CA ALA A 136 -15.45 -6.70 -8.59
C ALA A 136 -14.77 -7.95 -9.18
N ALA A 137 -13.69 -7.77 -9.95
CA ALA A 137 -12.96 -8.88 -10.57
C ALA A 137 -11.98 -9.59 -9.61
N HIS A 138 -11.50 -8.91 -8.57
CA HIS A 138 -10.32 -9.37 -7.82
C HIS A 138 -10.48 -9.36 -6.29
N CYS A 139 -11.35 -8.52 -5.73
CA CYS A 139 -11.46 -8.28 -4.30
C CYS A 139 -12.87 -8.65 -3.81
N SER A 140 -13.18 -9.95 -3.82
CA SER A 140 -14.49 -10.48 -3.44
C SER A 140 -14.83 -10.31 -1.95
N LEU A 141 -13.83 -10.00 -1.12
CA LEU A 141 -13.98 -9.76 0.32
C LEU A 141 -13.96 -8.26 0.67
N LEU A 142 -14.06 -7.36 -0.31
CA LEU A 142 -14.02 -5.93 -0.04
C LEU A 142 -15.30 -5.47 0.67
N GLU A 143 -15.15 -4.96 1.88
CA GLU A 143 -16.23 -4.45 2.72
C GLU A 143 -16.35 -2.92 2.59
N ARG A 144 -15.22 -2.23 2.42
CA ARG A 144 -15.14 -0.76 2.38
C ARG A 144 -14.31 -0.27 1.19
N LEU A 145 -14.95 0.57 0.36
CA LEU A 145 -14.29 1.31 -0.71
C LEU A 145 -14.50 2.82 -0.52
N VAL A 146 -13.41 3.58 -0.43
CA VAL A 146 -13.42 5.05 -0.48
C VAL A 146 -12.72 5.50 -1.76
N PHE A 147 -13.43 6.24 -2.60
CA PHE A 147 -12.86 6.86 -3.80
C PHE A 147 -13.09 8.38 -3.76
N ARG A 148 -12.01 9.15 -3.68
CA ARG A 148 -12.02 10.61 -3.76
C ARG A 148 -11.27 11.03 -5.02
N PRO A 149 -11.95 11.50 -6.08
CA PRO A 149 -11.28 11.92 -7.31
C PRO A 149 -10.45 13.19 -7.09
N PHE A 150 -9.54 13.47 -8.02
CA PHE A 150 -8.76 14.70 -8.02
C PHE A 150 -9.68 15.93 -8.23
N PRO A 151 -9.47 17.06 -7.52
CA PRO A 151 -10.42 18.18 -7.47
C PRO A 151 -10.75 18.91 -8.80
N ASP A 152 -10.14 18.55 -9.92
CA ASP A 152 -10.52 19.09 -11.24
C ASP A 152 -11.72 18.38 -11.90
N ASP A 153 -12.12 17.21 -11.39
CA ASP A 153 -13.39 16.59 -11.80
C ASP A 153 -14.53 17.24 -11.01
N LYS A 154 -15.01 18.38 -11.52
CA LYS A 154 -16.29 18.96 -11.10
C LYS A 154 -17.35 17.86 -11.14
N VAL A 155 -17.91 17.56 -9.96
CA VAL A 155 -19.03 16.63 -9.70
C VAL A 155 -18.62 15.16 -9.56
N VAL A 156 -18.20 14.72 -8.36
CA VAL A 156 -18.52 13.35 -7.90
C VAL A 156 -18.79 13.34 -6.39
N ARG A 157 -20.03 12.96 -6.06
CA ARG A 157 -20.51 12.61 -4.72
C ARG A 157 -19.60 11.56 -4.11
N SER A 158 -19.20 11.74 -2.84
CA SER A 158 -18.70 10.65 -2.01
C SER A 158 -19.77 9.55 -1.98
N ILE A 159 -19.53 8.46 -2.71
CA ILE A 159 -20.34 7.25 -2.59
C ILE A 159 -19.59 6.36 -1.60
N GLY A 160 -20.05 6.36 -0.35
CA GLY A 160 -19.77 5.24 0.54
C GLY A 160 -20.57 4.05 0.00
N VAL A 161 -19.89 3.10 -0.63
CA VAL A 161 -20.51 1.81 -0.96
C VAL A 161 -20.18 0.90 0.22
N GLU A 162 -21.12 0.77 1.16
CA GLU A 162 -21.13 -0.34 2.11
C GLU A 162 -21.73 -1.54 1.36
N MET A 163 -20.91 -2.54 1.06
CA MET A 163 -21.42 -3.81 0.54
C MET A 163 -21.78 -4.70 1.75
N LEU A 164 -23.09 -4.90 1.95
CA LEU A 164 -23.67 -5.79 2.95
C LEU A 164 -23.37 -7.26 2.68
#